data_AF-A0A803MC60-F1
#
_entry.id   AF-A0A803MC60-F1
#
_cell.length_a   1.000
_cell.length_b   1.000
_cell.length_c   1.000
_cell.angle_alpha   90.00
_cell.angle_beta   90.00
_cell.angle_gamma   90.00
#
_symmetry.space_group_name_H-M   'P 1'
#
loop_
_entity.id
_entity.type
_entity.pdbx_description
1 polymer ?
#
loop_
_entity_poly.entity_id
_entity_poly.type
_entity_poly.pdbx_seq_one_letter_code
_entity_poly.pdbx_strand_id
1 'polypeptide(L)'
;MCEKDCNNPITIPFRYIDPNFSLTVEAIQHLRGCNFETLLNRKKLHLVLDLDNTLIHSIKTLSKRFTLEDREKIKTSYEDVYEICDGTRLVKLRPGARDFLVQASTMFELSIYTLAKESYAKEVAKMLRSNVCQKRVKFENVISKEDCTSCCPKQRRKGLDVLLSDERVVLIVDDLEEVWSNEHKKNLIKIKPYKFFKRKSPWFEAFLENDQELSRVLGVLKKVHNVFYEKEERNYDGKDVREVLEESRFSL
;
A
#
# COMPACT_ATOMS: atom_id res chain seq x y z
N MET A 1 -46.08 12.21 -10.52
CA MET A 1 -45.68 11.22 -9.51
C MET A 1 -44.32 10.69 -9.93
N CYS A 2 -43.29 10.98 -9.14
CA CYS A 2 -41.93 10.54 -9.40
C CYS A 2 -41.81 9.15 -8.75
N GLU A 3 -41.86 8.09 -9.55
CA GLU A 3 -41.51 6.75 -9.09
C GLU A 3 -40.03 6.77 -8.72
N LYS A 4 -39.76 6.87 -7.42
CA LYS A 4 -38.46 6.51 -6.89
C LYS A 4 -38.36 4.99 -7.01
N ASP A 5 -37.50 4.52 -7.91
CA ASP A 5 -37.03 3.14 -7.93
C ASP A 5 -36.37 2.82 -6.59
N CYS A 6 -37.14 2.26 -5.66
CA CYS A 6 -36.72 1.89 -4.31
C CYS A 6 -36.14 0.47 -4.21
N ASN A 7 -35.78 -0.18 -5.34
CA ASN A 7 -35.40 -1.60 -5.36
C ASN A 7 -33.98 -1.90 -5.86
N ASN A 8 -33.13 -0.89 -6.11
CA ASN A 8 -31.74 -1.19 -6.44
C ASN A 8 -30.94 -1.52 -5.16
N PRO A 9 -30.32 -2.71 -5.08
CA PRO A 9 -29.50 -3.06 -3.93
C PRO A 9 -28.34 -2.08 -3.79
N ILE A 10 -28.03 -1.69 -2.55
CA ILE A 10 -26.90 -0.82 -2.25
C ILE A 10 -25.62 -1.54 -2.70
N THR A 11 -24.86 -0.92 -3.60
CA THR A 11 -23.61 -1.47 -4.12
C THR A 11 -22.43 -0.58 -3.75
N ILE A 12 -21.28 -1.22 -3.54
CA ILE A 12 -20.00 -0.56 -3.32
C ILE A 12 -19.22 -0.58 -4.65
N PRO A 13 -18.73 0.57 -5.14
CA PRO A 13 -17.96 0.63 -6.38
C PRO A 13 -16.52 0.14 -6.19
N PHE A 14 -16.02 -0.62 -7.15
CA PHE A 14 -14.66 -1.16 -7.21
C PHE A 14 -13.96 -0.67 -8.49
N ARG A 15 -13.91 0.66 -8.66
CA ARG A 15 -13.51 1.32 -9.92
C ARG A 15 -12.08 1.05 -10.35
N TYR A 16 -11.20 0.76 -9.39
CA TYR A 16 -9.82 0.34 -9.64
C TYR A 16 -9.71 -1.02 -10.36
N ILE A 17 -10.77 -1.84 -10.35
CA ILE A 17 -10.87 -3.09 -11.13
C ILE A 17 -11.42 -2.78 -12.52
N ASP A 18 -12.61 -2.17 -12.56
CA ASP A 18 -13.24 -1.67 -13.78
C ASP A 18 -14.11 -0.46 -13.44
N PRO A 19 -14.11 0.64 -14.24
CA PRO A 19 -14.80 1.88 -13.91
C PRO A 19 -16.30 1.76 -13.62
N ASN A 20 -16.95 0.75 -14.19
CA ASN A 20 -18.39 0.50 -14.05
C ASN A 20 -18.70 -0.66 -13.10
N PHE A 21 -17.70 -1.22 -12.45
CA PHE A 21 -17.86 -2.38 -11.58
C PHE A 21 -18.25 -1.97 -10.16
N SER A 22 -19.37 -2.52 -9.69
CA SER A 22 -19.84 -2.41 -8.32
C SER A 22 -20.44 -3.73 -7.86
N LEU A 23 -20.45 -3.96 -6.55
CA LEU A 23 -20.88 -5.22 -5.95
C LEU A 23 -21.80 -4.96 -4.77
N THR A 24 -22.77 -5.85 -4.53
CA THR A 24 -23.56 -5.84 -3.30
C THR A 24 -22.71 -6.35 -2.13
N VAL A 25 -23.17 -6.07 -0.91
CA VAL A 25 -22.48 -6.52 0.32
C VAL A 25 -22.36 -8.05 0.36
N GLU A 26 -23.41 -8.77 -0.03
CA GLU A 26 -23.44 -10.24 -0.07
C GLU A 26 -22.41 -10.78 -1.08
N ALA A 27 -22.32 -10.17 -2.26
CA ALA A 27 -21.33 -10.55 -3.27
C ALA A 27 -19.90 -10.31 -2.78
N ILE A 28 -19.65 -9.20 -2.08
CA ILE A 28 -18.34 -8.90 -1.48
C ILE A 28 -17.97 -9.94 -0.43
N GLN A 29 -18.90 -10.28 0.47
CA GLN A 29 -18.67 -11.31 1.50
C GLN A 29 -18.34 -12.67 0.87
N HIS A 30 -19.10 -13.07 -0.15
CA HIS A 30 -18.84 -14.31 -0.87
C HIS A 30 -17.45 -14.31 -1.53
N LEU A 31 -17.10 -13.25 -2.26
CA LEU A 31 -15.79 -13.13 -2.92
C LEU A 31 -14.63 -13.10 -1.93
N ARG A 32 -14.79 -12.44 -0.77
CA ARG A 32 -13.80 -12.46 0.31
C ARG A 32 -13.56 -13.87 0.83
N GLY A 33 -14.63 -14.66 1.03
CA GLY A 33 -14.53 -16.07 1.42
C GLY A 33 -13.79 -16.91 0.38
N CYS A 34 -14.12 -16.78 -0.91
CA CYS A 34 -13.42 -17.48 -1.98
C CYS A 34 -11.94 -17.07 -2.09
N ASN A 35 -11.63 -15.78 -1.93
CA ASN A 35 -10.26 -15.27 -1.95
C ASN A 35 -9.46 -15.76 -0.73
N PHE A 36 -10.07 -15.82 0.47
CA PHE A 36 -9.47 -16.37 1.67
C PHE A 36 -9.00 -17.81 1.45
N GLU A 37 -9.87 -18.70 0.97
CA GLU A 37 -9.50 -20.08 0.64
C GLU A 37 -8.40 -20.17 -0.42
N THR A 38 -8.45 -19.31 -1.44
CA THR A 38 -7.43 -19.25 -2.49
C THR A 38 -6.06 -18.87 -1.94
N LEU A 39 -6.02 -17.87 -1.06
CA LEU A 39 -4.79 -17.40 -0.41
C LEU A 39 -4.19 -18.48 0.49
N LEU A 40 -5.01 -19.14 1.32
CA LEU A 40 -4.59 -20.23 2.19
C LEU A 40 -3.99 -21.40 1.39
N ASN A 41 -4.66 -21.82 0.31
CA ASN A 41 -4.18 -22.89 -0.57
C ASN A 41 -2.83 -22.56 -1.22
N ARG A 42 -2.59 -21.28 -1.50
CA ARG A 42 -1.32 -20.78 -2.07
C ARG A 42 -0.28 -20.45 -1.00
N LYS A 43 -0.61 -20.63 0.28
CA LYS A 43 0.17 -20.19 1.44
C LYS A 43 0.58 -18.72 1.35
N LYS A 44 -0.36 -17.87 0.94
CA LYS A 44 -0.17 -16.42 0.84
C LYS A 44 -1.10 -15.66 1.76
N LEU A 45 -0.67 -14.49 2.19
CA LEU A 45 -1.52 -13.48 2.81
C LEU A 45 -1.72 -12.31 1.84
N HIS A 46 -2.48 -11.29 2.21
CA HIS A 46 -2.61 -10.06 1.42
C HIS A 46 -1.88 -8.92 2.13
N LEU A 47 -0.98 -8.23 1.43
CA LEU A 47 -0.26 -7.05 1.93
C LEU A 47 -0.72 -5.79 1.20
N VAL A 48 -1.28 -4.85 1.97
CA VAL A 48 -1.66 -3.51 1.51
C VAL A 48 -0.56 -2.53 1.85
N LEU A 49 -0.07 -1.80 0.83
CA LEU A 49 1.07 -0.89 0.95
C LEU A 49 0.66 0.55 0.64
N ASP A 50 0.98 1.48 1.54
CA ASP A 50 0.99 2.91 1.19
C ASP A 50 2.21 3.27 0.32
N LEU A 51 2.17 4.44 -0.33
CA LEU A 51 3.24 4.94 -1.19
C LEU A 51 4.07 6.04 -0.52
N ASP A 52 3.47 7.22 -0.32
CA ASP A 52 4.17 8.45 0.06
C ASP A 52 4.62 8.40 1.52
N ASN A 53 5.92 8.60 1.75
CA ASN A 53 6.61 8.40 3.03
C ASN A 53 6.62 6.94 3.53
N THR A 54 6.11 5.99 2.75
CA THR A 54 6.16 4.56 3.07
C THR A 54 7.18 3.82 2.20
N LEU A 55 6.92 3.68 0.90
CA LEU A 55 7.84 3.07 -0.08
C LEU A 55 8.69 4.10 -0.83
N ILE A 56 8.21 5.34 -0.89
CA ILE A 56 8.83 6.43 -1.64
C ILE A 56 8.70 7.74 -0.88
N HIS A 57 9.45 8.77 -1.30
CA HIS A 57 9.17 10.16 -0.92
C HIS A 57 9.06 10.98 -2.20
N SER A 58 8.05 11.86 -2.30
CA SER A 58 7.80 12.67 -3.49
C SER A 58 7.73 14.16 -3.21
N ILE A 59 8.23 14.97 -4.15
CA ILE A 59 8.09 16.44 -4.15
C ILE A 59 7.60 16.94 -5.50
N LYS A 60 6.90 18.08 -5.50
CA LYS A 60 6.52 18.78 -6.75
C LYS A 60 7.69 19.61 -7.25
N THR A 61 8.04 19.45 -8.52
CA THR A 61 9.15 20.17 -9.17
C THR A 61 8.81 21.61 -9.50
N LEU A 62 7.54 21.91 -9.81
CA LEU A 62 7.06 23.26 -10.14
C LEU A 62 6.98 24.21 -8.93
N SER A 63 7.55 23.84 -7.78
CA SER A 63 7.61 24.76 -6.65
C SER A 63 8.64 25.85 -6.95
N LYS A 64 8.32 27.12 -6.66
CA LYS A 64 9.23 28.28 -6.84
C LYS A 64 10.59 28.16 -6.10
N ARG A 65 10.77 27.10 -5.33
CA ARG A 65 11.93 26.84 -4.44
C ARG A 65 12.76 25.64 -4.90
N PHE A 66 12.47 25.07 -6.06
CA PHE A 66 13.20 23.94 -6.63
C PHE A 66 13.70 24.34 -8.02
N THR A 67 14.99 24.64 -8.12
CA THR A 67 15.58 25.13 -9.38
C THR A 67 15.83 23.97 -10.35
N LEU A 68 16.04 24.31 -11.63
CA LEU A 68 16.46 23.30 -12.63
C LEU A 68 17.85 22.73 -12.29
N GLU A 69 18.74 23.53 -11.71
CA GLU A 69 20.07 23.07 -11.27
C GLU A 69 19.96 22.07 -10.11
N ASP A 70 19.12 22.34 -9.11
CA ASP A 70 18.86 21.41 -8.01
C ASP A 70 18.33 20.06 -8.52
N ARG A 71 17.43 20.13 -9.51
CA ARG A 71 16.82 18.97 -10.14
C ARG A 71 17.86 18.07 -10.81
N GLU A 72 18.69 18.64 -11.67
CA GLU A 72 19.71 17.88 -12.40
C GLU A 72 20.82 17.39 -11.47
N LYS A 73 21.21 18.19 -10.46
CA LYS A 73 22.15 17.76 -9.43
C LYS A 73 21.63 16.56 -8.65
N ILE A 74 20.37 16.55 -8.22
CA ILE A 74 19.79 15.42 -7.48
C ILE A 74 19.71 14.18 -8.37
N LYS A 75 19.24 14.31 -9.62
CA LYS A 75 19.12 13.18 -10.55
C LYS A 75 20.47 12.54 -10.86
N THR A 76 21.52 13.35 -11.03
CA THR A 76 22.88 12.85 -11.27
C THR A 76 23.53 12.27 -10.02
N SER A 77 23.12 12.71 -8.82
CA SER A 77 23.68 12.22 -7.55
C SER A 77 23.02 10.92 -7.05
N TYR A 78 21.81 10.59 -7.52
CA TYR A 78 21.00 9.48 -6.98
C TYR A 78 20.29 8.70 -8.09
N GLU A 79 20.74 7.47 -8.34
CA GLU A 79 20.19 6.55 -9.38
C GLU A 79 18.75 6.06 -9.11
N ASP A 80 18.32 6.17 -7.85
CA ASP A 80 17.01 5.80 -7.34
C ASP A 80 16.08 7.02 -7.14
N VAL A 81 16.45 8.15 -7.74
CA VAL A 81 15.55 9.29 -7.95
C VAL A 81 15.00 9.26 -9.38
N TYR A 82 13.68 9.38 -9.48
CA TYR A 82 12.94 9.33 -10.72
C TYR A 82 12.11 10.58 -10.90
N GLU A 83 11.91 10.92 -12.17
CA GLU A 83 11.04 11.99 -12.59
C GLU A 83 9.78 11.37 -13.20
N ILE A 84 8.61 11.74 -12.67
CA ILE A 84 7.32 11.20 -13.10
C ILE A 84 6.30 12.33 -13.28
N CYS A 85 5.12 11.97 -13.79
CA CYS A 85 4.00 12.85 -14.09
C CYS A 85 4.44 14.01 -14.99
N ASP A 86 5.00 13.68 -16.16
CA ASP A 86 5.51 14.64 -17.15
C ASP A 86 6.46 15.69 -16.54
N GLY A 87 7.34 15.24 -15.66
CA GLY A 87 8.35 16.11 -15.05
C GLY A 87 7.87 16.94 -13.88
N THR A 88 6.58 16.86 -13.50
CA THR A 88 5.99 17.65 -12.42
C THR A 88 6.30 17.13 -11.02
N ARG A 89 6.88 15.93 -10.92
CA ARG A 89 7.26 15.29 -9.66
C ARG A 89 8.64 14.64 -9.72
N LEU A 90 9.38 14.81 -8.63
CA LEU A 90 10.52 13.95 -8.32
C LEU A 90 10.14 12.97 -7.23
N VAL A 91 10.55 11.73 -7.39
CA VAL A 91 10.28 10.62 -6.49
C VAL A 91 11.58 9.94 -6.16
N LYS A 92 11.86 9.77 -4.87
CA LYS A 92 12.97 8.97 -4.36
C LYS A 92 12.41 7.65 -3.86
N LEU A 93 12.99 6.52 -4.28
CA LEU A 93 12.71 5.22 -3.69
C LEU A 93 13.28 5.14 -2.27
N ARG A 94 12.52 4.57 -1.34
CA ARG A 94 13.07 4.21 -0.04
C ARG A 94 14.12 3.11 -0.20
N PRO A 95 15.26 3.17 0.50
CA PRO A 95 16.30 2.14 0.41
C PRO A 95 15.72 0.73 0.59
N GLY A 96 16.00 -0.16 -0.37
CA GLY A 96 15.50 -1.54 -0.37
C GLY A 96 14.05 -1.73 -0.86
N ALA A 97 13.33 -0.70 -1.33
CA ALA A 97 11.93 -0.82 -1.77
C ALA A 97 11.69 -1.94 -2.81
N ARG A 98 12.57 -2.08 -3.80
CA ARG A 98 12.43 -3.13 -4.82
C ARG A 98 12.66 -4.53 -4.25
N ASP A 99 13.71 -4.71 -3.45
CA ASP A 99 14.02 -6.00 -2.81
C ASP A 99 12.96 -6.41 -1.81
N PHE A 100 12.41 -5.43 -1.07
CA PHE A 100 11.26 -5.60 -0.20
C PHE A 100 10.07 -6.16 -0.97
N LEU A 101 9.70 -5.55 -2.10
CA LEU A 101 8.58 -5.98 -2.93
C LEU A 101 8.79 -7.39 -3.52
N VAL A 102 10.01 -7.70 -3.97
CA VAL A 102 10.36 -9.04 -4.50
C VAL A 102 10.24 -10.10 -3.42
N GLN A 103 10.74 -9.85 -2.21
CA GLN A 103 10.64 -10.83 -1.12
C GLN A 103 9.21 -10.95 -0.61
N ALA A 104 8.51 -9.82 -0.42
CA ALA A 104 7.12 -9.81 0.01
C ALA A 104 6.22 -10.55 -1.00
N SER A 105 6.42 -10.40 -2.32
CA SER A 105 5.58 -11.07 -3.32
C SER A 105 5.64 -12.61 -3.28
N THR A 106 6.64 -13.19 -2.62
CA THR A 106 6.72 -14.65 -2.41
C THR A 106 5.71 -15.15 -1.38
N MET A 107 5.38 -14.33 -0.37
CA MET A 107 4.52 -14.66 0.76
C MET A 107 3.16 -13.95 0.71
N PHE A 108 3.06 -12.89 -0.08
CA PHE A 108 1.90 -12.00 -0.10
C PHE A 108 1.40 -11.77 -1.53
N GLU A 109 0.10 -11.60 -1.68
CA GLU A 109 -0.49 -10.80 -2.77
C GLU A 109 -0.38 -9.33 -2.38
N LEU A 110 0.09 -8.49 -3.31
CA LEU A 110 0.42 -7.09 -3.01
C LEU A 110 -0.65 -6.17 -3.59
N SER A 111 -1.17 -5.24 -2.80
CA SER A 111 -1.99 -4.13 -3.28
C SER A 111 -1.40 -2.80 -2.83
N ILE A 112 -1.51 -1.79 -3.68
CA ILE A 112 -1.25 -0.40 -3.29
C ILE A 112 -2.56 0.21 -2.79
N TYR A 113 -2.50 0.93 -1.68
CA TYR A 113 -3.59 1.79 -1.25
C TYR A 113 -3.05 3.14 -0.78
N THR A 114 -3.19 4.16 -1.62
CA THR A 114 -2.73 5.53 -1.37
C THR A 114 -3.88 6.53 -1.33
N LEU A 115 -3.70 7.60 -0.55
CA LEU A 115 -4.61 8.77 -0.57
C LEU A 115 -4.20 9.81 -1.64
N ALA A 116 -3.31 9.45 -2.56
CA ALA A 116 -2.97 10.25 -3.74
C ALA A 116 -3.92 9.95 -4.91
N LYS A 117 -3.84 10.78 -5.96
CA LYS A 117 -4.65 10.63 -7.17
C LYS A 117 -4.28 9.36 -7.92
N GLU A 118 -5.25 8.74 -8.56
CA GLU A 118 -5.09 7.53 -9.39
C GLU A 118 -3.94 7.63 -10.41
N SER A 119 -3.86 8.73 -11.17
CA SER A 119 -2.80 8.90 -12.20
C SER A 119 -1.40 8.83 -11.61
N TYR A 120 -1.19 9.48 -10.46
CA TYR A 120 0.06 9.43 -9.73
C TYR A 120 0.34 8.02 -9.18
N ALA A 121 -0.67 7.37 -8.59
CA ALA A 121 -0.53 6.03 -8.03
C ALA A 121 -0.09 5.02 -9.10
N LYS A 122 -0.70 5.07 -10.29
CA LYS A 122 -0.35 4.21 -11.44
C LYS A 122 1.09 4.44 -11.93
N GLU A 123 1.53 5.68 -12.01
CA GLU A 123 2.91 6.00 -12.41
C GLU A 123 3.95 5.53 -11.38
N VAL A 124 3.70 5.75 -10.09
CA VAL A 124 4.57 5.24 -9.02
C VAL A 124 4.61 3.72 -9.01
N ALA A 125 3.46 3.05 -9.18
CA ALA A 125 3.39 1.60 -9.27
C ALA A 125 4.21 1.06 -10.45
N LYS A 126 4.13 1.72 -11.62
CA LYS A 126 4.95 1.39 -12.79
C LYS A 126 6.44 1.58 -12.51
N MET A 127 6.82 2.68 -11.87
CA MET A 127 8.20 2.98 -11.48
C MET A 127 8.76 2.00 -10.46
N LEU A 128 8.01 1.61 -9.43
CA LEU A 128 8.43 0.59 -8.45
C LEU A 128 8.75 -0.75 -9.11
N ARG A 129 8.05 -1.06 -10.21
CA ARG A 129 8.26 -2.28 -11.01
C ARG A 129 9.36 -2.14 -12.07
N SER A 130 9.82 -0.92 -12.40
CA SER A 130 10.89 -0.76 -13.39
C SER A 130 12.17 -1.39 -12.85
N ASN A 131 12.95 -2.04 -13.71
CA ASN A 131 14.24 -2.70 -13.43
C ASN A 131 14.20 -3.96 -12.52
N VAL A 132 13.09 -4.26 -11.86
CA VAL A 132 12.81 -5.62 -11.38
C VAL A 132 12.28 -6.42 -12.57
N CYS A 133 12.60 -7.71 -12.72
CA CYS A 133 11.95 -8.55 -13.72
C CYS A 133 10.43 -8.36 -13.56
N GLN A 134 9.75 -7.71 -14.51
CA GLN A 134 8.34 -7.30 -14.38
C GLN A 134 7.40 -8.45 -14.02
N LYS A 135 7.85 -9.70 -14.25
CA LYS A 135 7.18 -10.95 -13.88
C LYS A 135 7.19 -11.29 -12.38
N ARG A 136 8.13 -10.76 -11.57
CA ARG A 136 8.31 -11.15 -10.15
C ARG A 136 7.44 -10.37 -9.16
N VAL A 137 7.12 -9.12 -9.49
CA VAL A 137 6.30 -8.24 -8.63
C VAL A 137 5.08 -7.82 -9.43
N LYS A 138 3.90 -8.22 -8.94
CA LYS A 138 2.60 -7.77 -9.44
C LYS A 138 1.85 -7.12 -8.28
N PHE A 139 1.26 -5.96 -8.54
CA PHE A 139 0.25 -5.39 -7.66
C PHE A 139 -1.10 -5.89 -8.18
N GLU A 140 -1.86 -6.58 -7.34
CA GLU A 140 -3.21 -7.05 -7.67
C GLU A 140 -4.14 -5.86 -7.85
N ASN A 141 -4.06 -4.88 -6.93
CA ASN A 141 -4.86 -3.67 -6.98
C ASN A 141 -4.00 -2.42 -6.78
N VAL A 142 -4.41 -1.32 -7.40
CA VAL A 142 -3.88 0.03 -7.15
C VAL A 142 -5.04 0.92 -6.77
N ILE A 143 -5.29 1.02 -5.47
CA ILE A 143 -6.41 1.75 -4.87
C ILE A 143 -5.93 3.18 -4.56
N SER A 144 -6.67 4.15 -5.06
CA SER A 144 -6.35 5.57 -4.99
C SER A 144 -7.36 6.34 -4.14
N LYS A 145 -7.14 7.65 -3.99
CA LYS A 145 -8.08 8.53 -3.26
C LYS A 145 -9.49 8.47 -3.84
N GLU A 146 -9.60 8.35 -5.16
CA GLU A 146 -10.87 8.33 -5.89
C GLU A 146 -11.70 7.07 -5.60
N ASP A 147 -11.07 6.00 -5.10
CA ASP A 147 -11.71 4.72 -4.77
C ASP A 147 -12.21 4.66 -3.32
N CYS A 148 -11.81 5.59 -2.46
CA CYS A 148 -12.20 5.59 -1.06
C CYS A 148 -13.69 5.91 -0.87
N THR A 149 -14.42 4.99 -0.25
CA THR A 149 -15.84 5.14 0.17
C THR A 149 -16.03 6.11 1.32
N SER A 150 -15.06 6.17 2.24
CA SER A 150 -15.12 6.97 3.48
C SER A 150 -14.45 8.34 3.37
N CYS A 151 -14.04 8.75 2.15
CA CYS A 151 -13.42 10.06 1.92
C CYS A 151 -14.46 11.18 1.88
N CYS A 152 -15.03 11.52 3.03
CA CYS A 152 -15.57 12.87 3.22
C CYS A 152 -14.45 13.88 2.92
N PRO A 153 -14.71 15.03 2.25
CA PRO A 153 -13.67 16.01 1.93
C PRO A 153 -12.84 16.49 3.13
N LYS A 154 -13.39 16.34 4.35
CA LYS A 154 -12.79 16.71 5.63
C LYS A 154 -12.03 15.58 6.34
N GLN A 155 -12.22 14.32 5.97
CA GLN A 155 -11.57 13.17 6.62
C GLN A 155 -10.96 12.25 5.56
N ARG A 156 -9.62 12.29 5.46
CA ARG A 156 -8.84 11.39 4.62
C ARG A 156 -8.66 10.05 5.35
N ARG A 157 -9.66 9.18 5.25
CA ARG A 157 -9.64 7.86 5.88
C ARG A 157 -9.55 6.74 4.84
N LYS A 158 -8.83 5.68 5.21
CA LYS A 158 -8.72 4.40 4.51
C LYS A 158 -9.51 3.35 5.27
N GLY A 159 -10.11 2.42 4.53
CA GLY A 159 -10.84 1.28 5.07
C GLY A 159 -10.63 0.06 4.19
N LEU A 160 -10.62 -1.13 4.78
CA LEU A 160 -10.57 -2.39 4.03
C LEU A 160 -11.89 -2.75 3.35
N ASP A 161 -12.93 -1.92 3.48
CA ASP A 161 -14.24 -2.12 2.86
C ASP A 161 -14.17 -2.14 1.32
N VAL A 162 -13.19 -1.44 0.74
CA VAL A 162 -12.92 -1.44 -0.70
C VAL A 162 -12.00 -2.57 -1.16
N LEU A 163 -11.62 -3.51 -0.29
CA LEU A 163 -10.77 -4.66 -0.63
C LEU A 163 -11.59 -5.96 -0.71
N LEU A 164 -11.34 -6.78 -1.74
CA LEU A 164 -11.97 -8.10 -1.92
C LEU A 164 -11.21 -9.24 -1.21
N SER A 165 -10.58 -8.93 -0.10
CA SER A 165 -9.94 -9.92 0.79
C SER A 165 -10.47 -9.82 2.19
N ASP A 166 -10.58 -10.97 2.86
CA ASP A 166 -10.97 -11.05 4.26
C ASP A 166 -9.88 -10.43 5.15
N GLU A 167 -10.29 -9.60 6.11
CA GLU A 167 -9.35 -8.87 6.97
C GLU A 167 -8.45 -9.81 7.79
N ARG A 168 -8.88 -11.06 8.04
CA ARG A 168 -8.11 -12.08 8.75
C ARG A 168 -6.83 -12.51 8.04
N VAL A 169 -6.67 -12.18 6.76
CA VAL A 169 -5.44 -12.46 5.98
C VAL A 169 -4.78 -11.19 5.45
N VAL A 170 -5.23 -10.01 5.89
CA VAL A 170 -4.71 -8.72 5.40
C VAL A 170 -3.76 -8.10 6.42
N LEU A 171 -2.56 -7.72 5.96
CA LEU A 171 -1.64 -6.85 6.68
C LEU A 171 -1.50 -5.52 5.93
N ILE A 172 -1.28 -4.45 6.67
CA ILE A 172 -1.14 -3.08 6.16
C ILE A 172 0.24 -2.55 6.54
N VAL A 173 0.93 -1.88 5.62
CA VAL A 173 2.12 -1.07 5.93
C VAL A 173 1.86 0.36 5.50
N ASP A 174 1.86 1.25 6.49
CA ASP A 174 1.56 2.68 6.32
C ASP A 174 2.32 3.49 7.39
N ASP A 175 2.76 4.69 7.05
CA ASP A 175 3.43 5.58 7.99
C ASP A 175 2.44 6.38 8.85
N LEU A 176 1.22 6.57 8.35
CA LEU A 176 0.17 7.33 9.03
C LEU A 176 -0.89 6.38 9.58
N GLU A 177 -0.85 6.15 10.89
CA GLU A 177 -1.82 5.30 11.56
C GLU A 177 -3.21 5.95 11.62
N GLU A 178 -3.28 7.28 11.74
CA GLU A 178 -4.52 8.03 11.90
C GLU A 178 -5.44 8.03 10.67
N VAL A 179 -4.93 7.62 9.50
CA VAL A 179 -5.77 7.48 8.31
C VAL A 179 -6.58 6.18 8.33
N TRP A 180 -6.23 5.21 9.16
CA TRP A 180 -6.93 3.94 9.26
C TRP A 180 -8.01 3.97 10.34
N SER A 181 -9.11 3.26 10.09
CA SER A 181 -10.16 3.06 11.09
C SER A 181 -9.61 2.37 12.33
N ASN A 182 -10.22 2.60 13.51
CA ASN A 182 -9.76 1.97 14.75
C ASN A 182 -9.74 0.43 14.67
N GLU A 183 -10.68 -0.15 13.92
CA GLU A 183 -10.75 -1.60 13.67
C GLU A 183 -9.55 -2.08 12.84
N HIS A 184 -9.21 -1.37 11.77
CA HIS A 184 -8.15 -1.77 10.83
C HIS A 184 -6.73 -1.49 11.35
N LYS A 185 -6.58 -0.75 12.46
CA LYS A 185 -5.28 -0.58 13.13
C LYS A 185 -4.69 -1.91 13.64
N LYS A 186 -5.52 -2.92 13.88
CA LYS A 186 -5.06 -4.27 14.25
C LYS A 186 -4.31 -4.97 13.11
N ASN A 187 -4.58 -4.58 11.86
CA ASN A 187 -3.87 -5.08 10.67
C ASN A 187 -2.58 -4.29 10.37
N LEU A 188 -2.35 -3.17 11.05
CA LEU A 188 -1.32 -2.20 10.68
C LEU A 188 0.06 -2.52 11.27
N ILE A 189 1.06 -2.58 10.40
CA ILE A 189 2.48 -2.47 10.73
C ILE A 189 2.90 -1.05 10.43
N LYS A 190 2.96 -0.21 11.48
CA LYS A 190 3.40 1.17 11.35
C LYS A 190 4.88 1.22 10.95
N ILE A 191 5.16 1.95 9.88
CA ILE A 191 6.53 2.20 9.41
C ILE A 191 6.91 3.65 9.71
N LYS A 192 8.18 3.93 10.01
CA LYS A 192 8.61 5.32 10.19
C LYS A 192 8.46 6.08 8.86
N PRO A 193 7.98 7.34 8.86
CA PRO A 193 7.88 8.14 7.65
C PRO A 193 9.24 8.35 6.98
N TYR A 194 9.33 8.03 5.68
CA TYR A 194 10.51 8.22 4.86
C TYR A 194 10.58 9.66 4.32
N LYS A 195 11.60 10.41 4.75
CA LYS A 195 11.73 11.85 4.45
C LYS A 195 13.11 12.18 3.86
N PHE A 196 13.32 11.79 2.61
CA PHE A 196 14.54 12.10 1.84
C PHE A 196 14.72 13.58 1.49
N PHE A 197 13.79 14.17 0.73
CA PHE A 197 13.79 15.58 0.36
C PHE A 197 13.51 16.47 1.58
N LYS A 198 14.54 16.78 2.38
CA LYS A 198 14.42 17.75 3.48
C LYS A 198 14.68 19.15 2.93
N ARG A 199 13.72 20.03 3.19
CA ARG A 199 13.85 21.46 2.87
C ARG A 199 14.75 22.12 3.91
N LYS A 200 15.94 22.58 3.52
CA LYS A 200 16.74 23.54 4.30
C LYS A 200 16.89 24.80 3.46
N SER A 201 16.08 25.82 3.74
CA SER A 201 16.11 27.09 2.98
C SER A 201 17.55 27.59 2.78
N PRO A 202 17.99 27.93 1.56
CA PRO A 202 17.23 28.01 0.31
C PRO A 202 17.26 26.74 -0.58
N TRP A 203 17.87 25.64 -0.13
CA TRP A 203 18.15 24.46 -0.96
C TRP A 203 17.46 23.18 -0.45
N PHE A 204 17.51 22.12 -1.24
CA PHE A 204 17.17 20.78 -0.79
C PHE A 204 18.45 20.02 -0.46
N GLU A 205 18.58 19.58 0.79
CA GLU A 205 19.62 18.62 1.15
C GLU A 205 19.01 17.22 1.07
N ALA A 206 19.58 16.40 0.19
CA ALA A 206 19.35 14.98 0.18
C ALA A 206 20.13 14.37 1.36
N PHE A 207 19.42 13.65 2.24
CA PHE A 207 20.06 12.92 3.33
C PHE A 207 20.27 11.46 2.92
N LEU A 208 21.49 10.96 3.10
CA LEU A 208 21.76 9.53 3.16
C LEU A 208 21.35 9.06 4.55
N GLU A 209 20.05 8.84 4.76
CA GLU A 209 19.63 8.10 5.96
C GLU A 209 19.93 6.62 5.72
N ASN A 210 20.65 6.00 6.66
CA ASN A 210 20.72 4.56 6.83
C ASN A 210 19.33 4.04 7.25
N ASP A 211 18.33 4.24 6.39
CA ASP A 211 16.95 3.84 6.58
C ASP A 211 16.85 2.33 6.35
N GLN A 212 16.65 1.59 7.44
CA GLN A 212 16.53 0.14 7.44
C GLN A 212 15.08 -0.30 7.71
N GLU A 213 14.11 0.61 7.61
CA GLU A 213 12.74 0.35 8.04
C GLU A 213 12.04 -0.68 7.18
N LEU A 214 12.29 -0.71 5.87
CA LEU A 214 11.75 -1.76 5.00
C LEU A 214 12.33 -3.14 5.35
N SER A 215 13.60 -3.20 5.76
CA SER A 215 14.22 -4.44 6.23
C SER A 215 13.58 -4.91 7.54
N ARG A 216 13.37 -3.99 8.49
CA ARG A 216 12.65 -4.24 9.74
C ARG A 216 11.23 -4.75 9.49
N VAL A 217 10.46 -4.04 8.66
CA VAL A 217 9.07 -4.42 8.32
C VAL A 217 9.03 -5.77 7.62
N LEU A 218 9.97 -6.06 6.70
CA LEU A 218 10.06 -7.38 6.07
C LEU A 218 10.34 -8.49 7.08
N GLY A 219 11.16 -8.23 8.09
CA GLY A 219 11.39 -9.17 9.20
C GLY A 219 10.10 -9.50 9.96
N VAL A 220 9.30 -8.47 10.28
CA VAL A 220 7.98 -8.66 10.91
C VAL A 220 7.05 -9.46 10.00
N LEU A 221 6.96 -9.10 8.71
CA LEU A 221 6.12 -9.79 7.74
C LEU A 221 6.48 -11.29 7.60
N LYS A 222 7.78 -11.60 7.53
CA LYS A 222 8.27 -13.00 7.50
C LYS A 222 7.89 -13.76 8.77
N LYS A 223 8.05 -13.14 9.94
CA LYS A 223 7.70 -13.75 11.22
C LYS A 223 6.20 -14.06 11.29
N VAL A 224 5.35 -13.07 10.98
CA VAL A 224 3.89 -13.23 10.99
C VAL A 224 3.44 -14.29 9.99
N HIS A 225 3.98 -14.28 8.76
CA HIS A 225 3.65 -15.29 7.75
C HIS A 225 4.05 -16.70 8.21
N ASN A 226 5.24 -16.86 8.78
CA ASN A 226 5.72 -18.16 9.27
C ASN A 226 4.85 -18.71 10.40
N VAL A 227 4.48 -17.87 11.38
CA VAL A 227 3.62 -18.27 12.51
C VAL A 227 2.20 -18.60 12.02
N PHE A 228 1.64 -17.78 11.13
CA PHE A 228 0.32 -18.03 10.56
C PHE A 228 0.23 -19.40 9.85
N TYR A 229 1.28 -19.77 9.12
CA TYR A 229 1.38 -21.02 8.36
C TYR A 229 2.18 -22.14 9.05
N GLU A 230 2.40 -22.06 10.36
CA GLU A 230 3.15 -23.06 11.10
C GLU A 230 2.51 -24.46 11.00
N LYS A 231 3.36 -25.48 10.85
CA LYS A 231 3.01 -26.77 10.22
C LYS A 231 2.04 -27.66 10.98
N GLU A 232 1.82 -27.42 12.27
CA GLU A 232 1.02 -28.31 13.11
C GLU A 232 -0.49 -28.12 12.93
N GLU A 233 -0.91 -26.96 12.41
CA GLU A 233 -2.33 -26.64 12.20
C GLU A 233 -2.65 -26.58 10.71
N ARG A 234 -3.11 -27.71 10.15
CA ARG A 234 -3.68 -27.74 8.78
C ARG A 234 -5.12 -27.21 8.71
N ASN A 235 -5.73 -26.94 9.86
CA ASN A 235 -6.99 -26.23 9.91
C ASN A 235 -6.73 -24.73 10.12
N TYR A 236 -7.10 -23.92 9.13
CA TYR A 236 -7.01 -22.47 9.20
C TYR A 236 -8.33 -21.83 9.66
N ASP A 237 -9.36 -22.65 9.97
CA ASP A 237 -10.61 -22.19 10.53
C ASP A 237 -10.35 -21.43 11.83
N GLY A 238 -10.68 -20.14 11.83
CA GLY A 238 -10.49 -19.26 12.97
C GLY A 238 -9.13 -18.56 13.04
N LYS A 239 -8.17 -18.86 12.16
CA LYS A 239 -6.90 -18.10 12.15
C LYS A 239 -7.10 -16.67 11.69
N ASP A 240 -6.47 -15.76 12.41
CA ASP A 240 -6.51 -14.33 12.14
C ASP A 240 -5.10 -13.73 12.25
N VAL A 241 -4.62 -13.15 11.15
CA VAL A 241 -3.30 -12.51 11.08
C VAL A 241 -3.16 -11.36 12.09
N ARG A 242 -4.27 -10.74 12.51
CA ARG A 242 -4.29 -9.66 13.50
C ARG A 242 -3.85 -10.16 14.87
N GLU A 243 -4.28 -11.37 15.24
CA GLU A 243 -3.88 -12.01 16.52
C GLU A 243 -2.39 -12.35 16.48
N VAL A 244 -1.94 -12.96 15.38
CA VAL A 244 -0.51 -13.29 15.16
C VAL A 244 0.38 -12.05 15.17
N LEU A 245 -0.09 -10.95 14.58
CA LEU A 245 0.62 -9.68 14.56
C LEU A 245 0.73 -9.06 15.96
N GLU A 246 -0.35 -9.07 16.74
CA GLU A 246 -0.35 -8.60 18.13
C GLU A 246 0.66 -9.38 18.98
N GLU A 247 0.66 -10.72 18.94
CA GLU A 247 1.63 -11.56 19.65
C GLU A 247 3.08 -11.29 19.22
N SER A 248 3.29 -11.05 17.93
CA SER A 248 4.60 -10.73 17.38
C SER A 248 5.16 -9.39 17.88
N ARG A 249 4.31 -8.44 18.29
CA ARG A 249 4.72 -7.15 18.87
C ARG A 249 5.25 -7.27 20.30
N PHE A 250 4.84 -8.28 21.07
CA PHE A 250 5.34 -8.53 22.43
C PHE A 250 6.68 -9.26 22.46
N SER A 251 7.12 -9.76 21.31
CA SER A 251 8.35 -10.55 21.14
C SER A 251 9.44 -9.78 20.37
N LEU A 252 9.36 -8.45 20.32
CA LEU A 252 10.31 -7.50 19.73
C LEU A 252 10.75 -6.49 20.79
#